data_AF-A0A4T0X2R2-F1
#
_entry.id   AF-A0A4T0X2R2-F1
#
_cell.length_a   1.000
_cell.length_b   1.000
_cell.length_c   1.000
_cell.angle_alpha   90.00
_cell.angle_beta   90.00
_cell.angle_gamma   90.00
#
_symmetry.space_group_name_H-M   'P 1'
#
loop_
_entity.id
_entity.type
_entity.pdbx_description
1 polymer ?
#
loop_
_entity_poly.entity_id
_entity_poly.type
_entity_poly.pdbx_seq_one_letter_code
_entity_poly.pdbx_strand_id
1 'polypeptide(L)'
;MSVTQETLEASDLINWTIFQELLLMDEDEEGFALSLVETFVQQCNETFEKIEELINNKEAYSEERLAELSGLGHYLKGSAAALGLQKVQDECERIQNYGKKDSSFDNYELAKKAKTISDWFDCCREAYKEVRVYFDESKDLLAKYFQAEL
;
A
#
# COMPACT_ATOMS: atom_id res chain seq x y z
N MET A 1 8.87 24.13 -1.35
CA MET A 1 7.86 24.42 -2.39
C MET A 1 6.53 23.98 -1.83
N SER A 2 5.48 24.80 -1.94
CA SER A 2 4.12 24.39 -1.58
C SER A 2 3.67 23.30 -2.56
N VAL A 3 3.20 22.16 -2.05
CA VAL A 3 2.58 21.13 -2.90
C VAL A 3 1.20 21.65 -3.30
N THR A 4 0.91 21.63 -4.60
CA THR A 4 -0.35 22.10 -5.19
C THR A 4 -1.17 20.93 -5.72
N GLN A 5 -2.43 21.17 -6.09
CA GLN A 5 -3.25 20.21 -6.85
C GLN A 5 -2.51 19.70 -8.09
N GLU A 6 -1.92 20.60 -8.88
CA GLU A 6 -1.15 20.24 -10.09
C GLU A 6 0.04 19.31 -9.75
N THR A 7 0.60 19.43 -8.55
CA THR A 7 1.66 18.54 -8.07
C THR A 7 1.13 17.14 -7.78
N LEU A 8 -0.06 17.03 -7.17
CA LEU A 8 -0.71 15.74 -6.92
C LEU A 8 -1.11 15.06 -8.23
N GLU A 9 -1.75 15.81 -9.14
CA GLU A 9 -2.20 15.31 -10.45
C GLU A 9 -1.05 14.88 -11.36
N ALA A 10 0.08 15.60 -11.31
CA ALA A 10 1.29 15.23 -12.04
C ALA A 10 2.07 14.07 -11.40
N SER A 11 1.75 13.70 -10.16
CA SER A 11 2.37 12.53 -9.51
C SER A 11 1.82 11.25 -10.11
N ASP A 12 2.66 10.22 -10.24
CA ASP A 12 2.20 8.87 -10.57
C ASP A 12 1.79 8.07 -9.32
N LEU A 13 1.76 8.72 -8.16
CA LEU A 13 1.39 8.14 -6.86
C LEU A 13 -0.12 8.21 -6.60
N ILE A 14 -0.76 9.29 -7.04
CA ILE A 14 -2.16 9.61 -6.75
C ILE A 14 -3.00 9.53 -8.03
N ASN A 15 -4.04 8.70 -8.01
CA ASN A 15 -5.11 8.75 -8.99
C ASN A 15 -5.97 9.99 -8.70
N TRP A 16 -5.73 11.05 -9.47
CA TRP A 16 -6.40 12.33 -9.27
C TRP A 16 -7.92 12.23 -9.39
N THR A 17 -8.45 11.40 -10.29
CA THR A 17 -9.90 11.23 -10.46
C THR A 17 -10.57 10.75 -9.18
N ILE A 18 -9.98 9.77 -8.50
CA ILE A 18 -10.51 9.27 -7.22
C ILE A 18 -10.27 10.28 -6.10
N PHE A 19 -9.06 10.82 -5.99
CA PHE A 19 -8.70 11.70 -4.88
C PHE A 19 -9.49 13.02 -4.91
N GLN A 20 -9.78 13.55 -6.10
CA GLN A 20 -10.60 14.75 -6.25
C GLN A 20 -12.01 14.54 -5.70
N GLU A 21 -12.62 13.36 -5.84
CA GLU A 21 -13.94 13.07 -5.27
C GLU A 21 -13.94 13.21 -3.74
N LEU A 22 -12.85 12.82 -3.09
CA LEU A 22 -12.69 13.00 -1.64
C LEU A 22 -12.54 14.48 -1.26
N LEU A 23 -11.78 15.25 -2.04
CA LEU A 23 -11.63 16.69 -1.82
C LEU A 23 -12.94 17.45 -2.02
N LEU A 24 -13.81 16.99 -2.92
CA LEU A 24 -15.13 17.59 -3.09
C LEU A 24 -16.02 17.38 -1.85
N MET A 25 -15.79 16.33 -1.07
CA MET A 25 -16.52 16.12 0.19
C MET A 25 -16.16 17.14 1.27
N ASP A 26 -14.98 17.76 1.19
CA ASP A 26 -14.57 18.83 2.10
C ASP A 26 -15.43 20.10 1.95
N GLU A 27 -16.17 20.27 0.84
CA GLU A 27 -17.13 21.38 0.67
C GLU A 27 -18.28 21.30 1.69
N ASP A 28 -18.70 20.10 2.04
CA ASP A 28 -19.77 19.83 3.01
C ASP A 28 -19.24 19.52 4.41
N GLU A 29 -18.06 18.89 4.53
CA GLU A 29 -17.42 18.50 5.79
C GLU A 29 -15.92 18.84 5.79
N GLU A 30 -15.57 20.03 6.29
CA GLU A 30 -14.18 20.49 6.32
C GLU A 30 -13.25 19.49 7.03
N GLY A 31 -12.20 19.06 6.34
CA GLY A 31 -11.18 18.14 6.86
C GLY A 31 -11.52 16.65 6.69
N PHE A 32 -12.63 16.32 6.02
CA PHE A 32 -13.01 14.93 5.73
C PHE A 32 -11.90 14.17 5.00
N ALA A 33 -11.36 14.71 3.90
CA ALA A 33 -10.32 14.05 3.12
C ALA A 33 -9.03 13.81 3.94
N LEU A 34 -8.60 14.80 4.73
CA LEU A 34 -7.45 14.68 5.62
C LEU A 34 -7.69 13.57 6.66
N SER A 35 -8.88 13.51 7.27
CA SER A 35 -9.20 12.49 8.28
C SER A 35 -9.11 11.06 7.74
N LEU A 36 -9.47 10.85 6.46
CA LEU A 36 -9.34 9.55 5.81
C LEU A 36 -7.86 9.21 5.56
N VAL A 37 -7.05 10.20 5.16
CA VAL A 37 -5.61 10.02 4.97
C VAL A 37 -4.93 9.68 6.30
N GLU A 38 -5.24 10.38 7.38
CA GLU A 38 -4.72 10.09 8.74
C GLU A 38 -5.10 8.67 9.18
N THR A 39 -6.36 8.29 8.96
CA THR A 39 -6.85 6.94 9.25
C THR A 39 -6.07 5.89 8.47
N PHE A 40 -5.84 6.12 7.17
CA PHE A 40 -5.08 5.20 6.34
C PHE A 40 -3.62 5.08 6.78
N VAL A 41 -2.97 6.20 7.16
CA VAL A 41 -1.60 6.19 7.68
C VAL A 41 -1.50 5.32 8.94
N GLN A 42 -2.48 5.41 9.86
CA GLN A 42 -2.54 4.54 11.03
C GLN A 42 -2.71 3.06 10.64
N GLN A 43 -3.64 2.76 9.73
CA GLN A 43 -3.85 1.40 9.22
C GLN A 43 -2.58 0.81 8.59
N CYS A 44 -1.85 1.60 7.82
CA CYS A 44 -0.58 1.21 7.24
C CYS A 44 0.45 0.90 8.31
N ASN A 45 0.67 1.79 9.29
CA ASN A 45 1.64 1.58 10.36
C ASN A 45 1.38 0.26 11.12
N GLU A 46 0.13 0.03 11.56
CA GLU A 46 -0.25 -1.20 12.27
C GLU A 46 -0.10 -2.46 11.40
N THR A 47 -0.44 -2.35 10.12
CA THR A 47 -0.38 -3.50 9.20
C THR A 47 1.06 -3.81 8.80
N PHE A 48 1.90 -2.79 8.64
CA PHE A 48 3.32 -2.93 8.32
C PHE A 48 4.09 -3.65 9.41
N GLU A 49 3.81 -3.36 10.69
CA GLU A 49 4.39 -4.10 11.82
C GLU A 49 4.08 -5.60 11.73
N LYS A 50 2.83 -5.95 11.43
CA LYS A 50 2.40 -7.35 11.26
C LYS A 50 3.08 -8.01 10.05
N ILE A 51 3.15 -7.31 8.92
CA ILE A 51 3.84 -7.83 7.72
C ILE A 51 5.32 -8.07 8.04
N GLU A 52 6.01 -7.13 8.70
CA GLU A 52 7.41 -7.28 9.11
C GLU A 52 7.63 -8.50 10.01
N GLU A 53 6.74 -8.74 10.98
CA GLU A 53 6.81 -9.93 11.83
C GLU A 53 6.69 -11.23 11.03
N LEU A 54 5.75 -11.26 10.08
CA LEU A 54 5.48 -12.43 9.25
C LEU A 54 6.64 -12.75 8.32
N ILE A 55 7.22 -11.74 7.65
CA ILE A 55 8.29 -11.92 6.67
C ILE A 55 9.66 -12.11 7.32
N ASN A 56 9.95 -11.59 8.51
CA ASN A 56 11.32 -11.64 9.06
C ASN A 56 11.66 -12.94 9.81
N ASN A 57 10.66 -13.71 10.26
CA ASN A 57 10.88 -14.97 10.97
C ASN A 57 10.85 -16.19 10.01
N LYS A 58 12.00 -16.50 9.39
CA LYS A 58 12.14 -17.59 8.42
C LYS A 58 11.78 -18.98 8.98
N GLU A 59 12.09 -19.23 10.25
CA GLU A 59 11.80 -20.52 10.90
C GLU A 59 10.29 -20.76 11.09
N ALA A 60 9.49 -19.69 11.06
CA ALA A 60 8.04 -19.75 11.20
C ALA A 60 7.29 -19.74 9.85
N TYR A 61 8.01 -19.76 8.72
CA TYR A 61 7.40 -19.73 7.39
C TYR A 61 6.44 -20.90 7.18
N SER A 62 5.20 -20.56 6.84
CA SER A 62 4.11 -21.53 6.66
C SER A 62 3.08 -21.01 5.66
N GLU A 63 2.24 -21.91 5.18
CA GLU A 63 1.08 -21.59 4.34
C GLU A 63 0.09 -20.65 5.04
N GLU A 64 -0.09 -20.84 6.35
CA GLU A 64 -0.97 -20.00 7.16
C GLU A 64 -0.47 -18.56 7.21
N ARG A 65 0.84 -18.36 7.41
CA ARG A 65 1.44 -17.03 7.37
C ARG A 65 1.39 -16.39 5.99
N LEU A 66 1.51 -17.16 4.90
CA LEU A 66 1.30 -16.64 3.55
C LEU A 66 -0.17 -16.22 3.32
N ALA A 67 -1.13 -16.98 3.83
CA ALA A 67 -2.54 -16.61 3.80
C ALA A 67 -2.81 -15.34 4.62
N GLU A 68 -2.15 -15.18 5.77
CA GLU A 68 -2.23 -13.97 6.58
C GLU A 68 -1.65 -12.75 5.83
N LEU A 69 -0.46 -12.89 5.22
CA LEU A 69 0.10 -11.86 4.33
C LEU A 69 -0.86 -11.50 3.19
N SER A 70 -1.51 -12.50 2.59
CA SER A 70 -2.52 -12.25 1.56
C SER A 70 -3.69 -11.42 2.10
N GLY A 71 -4.13 -11.68 3.33
CA GLY A 71 -5.21 -10.94 3.99
C GLY A 71 -4.82 -9.50 4.28
N LEU A 72 -3.62 -9.27 4.80
CA LEU A 72 -3.08 -7.93 5.09
C LEU A 72 -2.90 -7.11 3.80
N GLY A 73 -2.37 -7.73 2.73
CA GLY A 73 -2.28 -7.10 1.41
C GLY A 73 -3.65 -6.74 0.84
N HIS A 74 -4.64 -7.63 0.96
CA HIS A 74 -6.01 -7.34 0.52
C HIS A 74 -6.64 -6.16 1.29
N TYR A 75 -6.44 -6.12 2.60
CA TYR A 75 -6.95 -5.07 3.48
C TYR A 75 -6.41 -3.70 3.07
N LEU A 76 -5.08 -3.53 3.02
CA LEU A 76 -4.49 -2.26 2.62
C LEU A 76 -4.76 -1.89 1.17
N LYS A 77 -4.88 -2.88 0.26
CA LYS A 77 -5.28 -2.62 -1.13
C LYS A 77 -6.63 -1.90 -1.19
N GLY A 78 -7.61 -2.37 -0.42
CA GLY A 78 -8.94 -1.77 -0.36
C GLY A 78 -8.90 -0.33 0.14
N SER A 79 -8.20 -0.08 1.25
CA SER A 79 -8.05 1.26 1.80
C SER A 79 -7.29 2.22 0.88
N ALA A 80 -6.19 1.76 0.26
CA ALA A 80 -5.40 2.55 -0.68
C ALA A 80 -6.21 2.92 -1.94
N ALA A 81 -7.00 1.97 -2.46
CA ALA A 81 -7.85 2.19 -3.64
C ALA A 81 -8.93 3.25 -3.36
N ALA A 82 -9.53 3.24 -2.17
CA ALA A 82 -10.53 4.24 -1.78
C ALA A 82 -9.95 5.66 -1.71
N LEU A 83 -8.64 5.79 -1.47
CA LEU A 83 -7.89 7.05 -1.45
C LEU A 83 -7.20 7.37 -2.78
N GLY A 84 -7.33 6.53 -3.81
CA GLY A 84 -6.61 6.72 -5.06
C GLY A 84 -5.09 6.60 -4.94
N LEU A 85 -4.54 5.96 -3.91
CA LEU A 85 -3.09 5.77 -3.72
C LEU A 85 -2.61 4.59 -4.58
N GLN A 86 -2.59 4.79 -5.90
CA GLN A 86 -2.52 3.70 -6.88
C GLN A 86 -1.25 2.84 -6.77
N LYS A 87 -0.08 3.44 -6.50
CA LYS A 87 1.16 2.65 -6.34
C LYS A 87 1.16 1.80 -5.08
N VAL A 88 0.63 2.34 -3.99
CA VAL A 88 0.46 1.60 -2.73
C VAL A 88 -0.54 0.47 -2.93
N GLN A 89 -1.64 0.74 -3.63
CA GLN A 89 -2.65 -0.26 -4.02
C GLN A 89 -2.03 -1.40 -4.84
N ASP A 90 -1.27 -1.09 -5.89
CA ASP A 90 -0.64 -2.07 -6.79
C ASP A 90 0.29 -3.02 -6.03
N GLU A 91 1.14 -2.46 -5.16
CA GLU A 91 2.09 -3.26 -4.39
C GLU A 91 1.40 -4.07 -3.27
N CYS A 92 0.32 -3.55 -2.67
CA CYS A 92 -0.53 -4.33 -1.77
C CYS A 92 -1.22 -5.50 -2.50
N GLU A 93 -1.58 -5.32 -3.77
CA GLU A 93 -2.12 -6.38 -4.62
C GLU A 93 -1.06 -7.45 -4.94
N ARG A 94 0.20 -7.05 -5.11
CA ARG A 94 1.32 -8.01 -5.23
C ARG A 94 1.46 -8.84 -3.97
N ILE A 95 1.47 -8.23 -2.77
CA ILE A 95 1.49 -8.97 -1.50
C ILE A 95 0.28 -9.93 -1.41
N GLN A 96 -0.91 -9.47 -1.79
CA GLN A 96 -2.11 -10.30 -1.83
C GLN A 96 -1.91 -11.56 -2.67
N ASN A 97 -1.45 -11.41 -3.92
CA ASN A 97 -1.36 -12.52 -4.86
C ASN A 97 -0.14 -13.42 -4.61
N TYR A 98 0.97 -12.86 -4.13
CA TYR A 98 2.12 -13.65 -3.70
C TYR A 98 1.82 -14.49 -2.45
N GLY A 99 1.03 -13.97 -1.51
CA GLY A 99 0.50 -14.77 -0.40
C GLY A 99 -0.38 -15.94 -0.84
N LYS A 100 -1.06 -15.82 -1.99
CA LYS A 100 -1.79 -16.93 -2.64
C LYS A 100 -0.92 -17.82 -3.51
N LYS A 101 0.37 -17.48 -3.66
CA LYS A 101 1.34 -18.16 -4.53
C LYS A 101 0.94 -18.14 -6.00
N ASP A 102 0.33 -17.04 -6.43
CA ASP A 102 -0.07 -16.86 -7.82
C ASP A 102 1.08 -16.28 -8.65
N SER A 103 1.81 -17.15 -9.35
CA SER A 103 2.92 -16.76 -10.23
C SER A 103 2.45 -16.16 -11.56
N SER A 104 1.14 -16.14 -11.83
CA SER A 104 0.55 -15.64 -13.06
C SER A 104 -0.01 -14.23 -12.95
N PHE A 105 -0.08 -13.70 -11.72
CA PHE A 105 -0.62 -12.38 -11.43
C PHE A 105 0.11 -11.27 -12.19
N ASP A 106 1.44 -11.29 -12.15
CA ASP A 106 2.29 -10.33 -12.84
C ASP A 106 3.45 -11.01 -13.58
N ASN A 107 4.31 -10.20 -14.19
CA ASN A 107 5.47 -10.70 -14.90
C ASN A 107 6.75 -10.68 -14.06
N TYR A 108 6.67 -10.54 -12.74
CA TYR A 108 7.83 -10.39 -11.86
C TYR A 108 8.67 -11.67 -11.84
N GLU A 109 9.96 -11.51 -12.17
CA GLU A 109 10.87 -12.64 -12.38
C GLU A 109 11.06 -13.50 -11.11
N LEU A 110 10.99 -12.90 -9.92
CA LEU A 110 11.09 -13.64 -8.67
C LEU A 110 9.90 -14.58 -8.49
N ALA A 111 8.68 -14.09 -8.74
CA ALA A 111 7.44 -14.87 -8.62
C ALA A 111 7.40 -16.03 -9.63
N LYS A 112 7.87 -15.81 -10.87
CA LYS A 112 7.99 -16.88 -11.89
C LYS A 112 8.94 -18.01 -11.49
N LYS A 113 9.95 -17.69 -10.68
CA LYS A 113 10.98 -18.65 -10.24
C LYS A 113 10.66 -19.27 -8.88
N ALA A 114 9.62 -18.81 -8.19
CA ALA A 114 9.25 -19.28 -6.87
C ALA A 114 8.76 -20.74 -6.92
N LYS A 115 9.36 -21.59 -6.08
CA LYS A 115 9.04 -23.03 -5.99
C LYS A 115 8.77 -23.47 -4.56
N THR A 116 9.33 -22.77 -3.59
CA THR A 116 9.26 -23.08 -2.17
C THR A 116 8.47 -22.02 -1.43
N ILE A 117 8.01 -22.33 -0.23
CA ILE A 117 7.36 -21.34 0.65
C ILE A 117 8.30 -20.14 0.88
N SER A 118 9.60 -20.38 1.09
CA SER A 118 10.58 -19.31 1.27
C SER A 118 10.64 -18.35 0.08
N ASP A 119 10.58 -18.86 -1.16
CA ASP A 119 10.60 -18.01 -2.36
C ASP A 119 9.38 -17.08 -2.40
N TRP A 120 8.22 -17.54 -1.95
CA TRP A 120 7.00 -16.74 -1.87
C TRP A 120 7.07 -15.68 -0.78
N PHE A 121 7.67 -15.99 0.37
CA PHE A 121 7.99 -14.97 1.38
C PHE A 121 8.98 -13.93 0.85
N ASP A 122 9.95 -14.33 0.03
CA ASP A 122 10.86 -13.38 -0.62
C ASP A 122 10.11 -12.50 -1.63
N CYS A 123 9.14 -13.03 -2.38
CA CYS A 123 8.25 -12.23 -3.23
C CYS A 123 7.44 -11.21 -2.41
N CYS A 124 6.81 -11.63 -1.32
CA CYS A 124 6.08 -10.74 -0.41
C CYS A 124 7.00 -9.67 0.19
N ARG A 125 8.25 -10.02 0.52
CA ARG A 125 9.25 -9.08 1.06
C ARG A 125 9.63 -8.01 0.03
N GLU A 126 9.82 -8.37 -1.23
CA GLU A 126 10.13 -7.38 -2.27
C GLU A 126 8.95 -6.46 -2.53
N ALA A 127 7.72 -6.99 -2.66
CA ALA A 127 6.52 -6.16 -2.76
C ALA A 127 6.36 -5.24 -1.54
N TYR A 128 6.61 -5.75 -0.33
CA TYR A 128 6.55 -4.95 0.90
C TYR A 128 7.55 -3.79 0.92
N LYS A 129 8.78 -3.97 0.42
CA LYS A 129 9.74 -2.85 0.29
C LYS A 129 9.20 -1.75 -0.61
N GLU A 130 8.62 -2.12 -1.74
CA GLU A 130 8.03 -1.16 -2.68
C GLU A 130 6.81 -0.47 -2.06
N VAL A 131 5.92 -1.20 -1.37
CA VAL A 131 4.81 -0.60 -0.61
C VAL A 131 5.33 0.47 0.35
N ARG A 132 6.41 0.21 1.09
CA ARG A 132 6.98 1.18 2.05
C ARG A 132 7.47 2.44 1.36
N VAL A 133 8.20 2.30 0.26
CA VAL A 133 8.69 3.45 -0.52
C VAL A 133 7.53 4.30 -1.02
N TYR A 134 6.55 3.70 -1.70
CA TYR A 134 5.43 4.47 -2.25
C TYR A 134 4.51 5.03 -1.17
N PHE A 135 4.38 4.35 -0.03
CA PHE A 135 3.66 4.87 1.12
C PHE A 135 4.34 6.11 1.69
N ASP A 136 5.65 6.06 1.94
CA ASP A 136 6.40 7.19 2.48
C ASP A 136 6.37 8.38 1.51
N GLU A 137 6.55 8.15 0.21
CA GLU A 137 6.46 9.19 -0.81
C GLU A 137 5.06 9.81 -0.89
N SER A 138 4.01 8.99 -0.89
CA SER A 138 2.62 9.46 -0.93
C SER A 138 2.26 10.23 0.34
N LYS A 139 2.69 9.73 1.51
CA LYS A 139 2.46 10.36 2.81
C LYS A 139 3.14 11.72 2.88
N ASP A 140 4.41 11.81 2.48
CA ASP A 140 5.15 13.07 2.43
C ASP A 140 4.52 14.09 1.48
N LEU A 141 3.99 13.62 0.35
CA LEU A 141 3.31 14.46 -0.63
C LEU A 141 2.00 15.02 -0.04
N LEU A 142 1.17 14.17 0.58
CA LEU A 142 -0.10 14.55 1.17
C LEU A 142 0.07 15.42 2.43
N ALA A 143 1.07 15.13 3.27
CA ALA A 143 1.40 15.95 4.43
C ALA A 143 1.70 17.41 4.03
N LYS A 144 2.48 17.58 2.95
CA LYS A 144 2.79 18.91 2.40
C LYS A 144 1.59 19.58 1.74
N TYR A 145 0.70 18.82 1.11
CA TYR A 145 -0.52 19.34 0.48
C TYR A 145 -1.50 19.87 1.55
N PHE A 146 -1.80 19.06 2.56
CA PHE A 146 -2.71 19.42 3.65
C PHE A 146 -2.07 20.34 4.72
N GLN A 147 -0.74 20.52 4.66
CA GLN A 147 0.02 21.24 5.70
C GLN A 147 -0.17 20.62 7.09
N ALA A 148 -0.21 19.30 7.15
CA ALA A 148 -0.46 18.51 8.35
C ALA A 148 0.71 17.54 8.63
N GLU A 149 0.85 17.12 9.89
CA GLU A 149 1.75 16.03 10.27
C GLU A 149 1.03 14.69 10.14
N LEU A 150 1.60 13.77 9.35
CA LEU A 150 1.10 12.43 9.07
C LEU A 150 2.07 11.35 9.56
#